data_AF-A0A175YAQ8-F1
#
_entry.id   AF-A0A175YAQ8-F1
#
_cell.length_a   1.000
_cell.length_b   1.000
_cell.length_c   1.000
_cell.angle_alpha   90.00
_cell.angle_beta   90.00
_cell.angle_gamma   90.00
#
_symmetry.space_group_name_H-M   'P 1'
#
loop_
_entity.id
_entity.type
_entity.pdbx_description
1 polymer ?
#
loop_
_entity_poly.entity_id
_entity_poly.type
_entity_poly.pdbx_seq_one_letter_code
_entity_poly.pdbx_strand_id
1 'polypeptide(L)' 'MVLCSVNVCLRYKIVVLAGDETEALNFVLLDRPASRIVEQTTTKLISDNLQVALASGYPAKIRDMIGKEYTFDVEIKK' A
#
# COMPACT_ATOMS: atom_id res chain seq x y z
N MET A 1 21.44 3.38 -26.30
CA MET A 1 20.10 3.98 -26.41
C MET A 1 19.41 3.79 -25.06
N VAL A 2 19.54 4.75 -24.14
CA VAL A 2 18.86 4.70 -22.84
C VAL A 2 17.65 5.62 -22.99
N LEU A 3 16.51 5.04 -23.37
CA LEU A 3 15.23 5.73 -23.27
C LEU A 3 14.90 5.81 -21.79
N CYS A 4 15.37 6.88 -21.15
CA CYS A 4 14.80 7.35 -19.90
C CYS A 4 13.41 7.89 -20.25
N SER A 5 12.44 7.00 -20.43
CA SER A 5 11.03 7.39 -20.32
C SER A 5 10.90 8.03 -18.96
N VAL A 6 10.35 9.25 -18.92
CA VAL A 6 10.01 10.02 -17.72
C VAL A 6 9.35 9.07 -16.72
N ASN A 7 10.15 8.52 -15.82
CA ASN A 7 9.75 7.40 -15.00
C ASN A 7 8.98 8.02 -13.84
N VAL A 8 7.67 8.14 -13.99
CA VAL A 8 6.80 8.58 -12.90
C VAL A 8 7.01 7.58 -11.77
N CYS A 9 7.79 7.98 -10.77
CA CYS A 9 8.15 7.15 -9.63
C CYS A 9 6.97 7.13 -8.66
N LEU A 10 5.99 6.29 -8.98
CA LEU A 10 4.82 6.06 -8.14
C LEU A 10 5.27 5.37 -6.86
N ARG A 11 4.78 5.86 -5.72
CA ARG A 11 5.08 5.33 -4.39
C ARG A 11 3.80 5.05 -3.64
N TYR A 12 3.84 4.05 -2.76
CA TYR A 12 2.69 3.77 -1.91
C TYR A 12 2.49 4.84 -0.84
N LYS A 13 1.21 5.17 -0.65
CA LYS A 13 0.66 5.84 0.53
C LYS A 13 -0.67 5.16 0.84
N ILE A 14 -0.64 4.18 1.74
CA ILE A 14 -1.83 3.42 2.14
C ILE A 14 -2.24 3.89 3.53
N VAL A 15 -3.48 4.35 3.66
CA VAL A 15 -4.08 4.63 4.98
C VAL A 15 -4.71 3.35 5.48
N VAL A 16 -4.31 2.91 6.66
CA VAL A 16 -4.80 1.69 7.29
C VAL A 16 -5.49 2.06 8.59
N LEU A 17 -6.70 1.54 8.74
CA LEU A 17 -7.39 1.48 10.02
C LEU A 17 -7.10 0.10 10.59
N ALA A 18 -6.31 0.05 11.66
CA ALA A 18 -6.06 -1.17 12.40
C ALA A 18 -6.75 -1.09 13.75
N GLY A 19 -7.26 -2.22 14.23
CA GLY A 19 -7.71 -2.37 15.61
C GLY A 19 -6.84 -3.41 16.30
N ASP A 20 -6.51 -3.15 17.56
CA ASP A 20 -6.04 -4.18 18.48
C ASP A 20 -7.13 -4.49 19.53
N GLU A 21 -6.79 -5.27 20.54
CA GLU A 21 -7.73 -5.64 21.64
C GLU A 21 -8.23 -4.44 22.44
N THR A 22 -7.57 -3.29 22.33
CA THR A 22 -7.84 -2.10 23.13
C THR A 22 -8.49 -0.98 22.33
N GLU A 23 -7.89 -0.58 21.21
CA GLU A 23 -8.30 0.60 20.47
C GLU A 23 -8.07 0.46 18.95
N ALA A 24 -8.77 1.30 18.19
CA ALA A 24 -8.56 1.45 16.76
C ALA A 24 -7.60 2.61 16.48
N LEU A 25 -6.53 2.33 15.76
CA LEU A 25 -5.48 3.28 15.40
C LEU A 25 -5.44 3.45 13.87
N ASN A 26 -5.28 4.70 13.44
CA ASN A 26 -5.04 5.03 12.03
C ASN A 26 -3.55 5.24 11.81
N PHE A 27 -2.95 4.47 10.90
CA PHE A 27 -1.57 4.69 10.46
C PHE A 27 -1.44 4.77 8.94
N VAL A 28 -0.37 5.42 8.50
CA VAL A 28 -0.04 5.55 7.08
C VAL A 28 1.17 4.67 6.77
N LEU A 29 0.97 3.67 5.91
CA LEU A 29 2.05 2.88 5.35
C LEU A 29 2.62 3.58 4.12
N LEU A 30 3.89 3.95 4.23
CA LEU A 30 4.67 4.51 3.13
C LEU A 30 5.31 3.39 2.30
N ASP A 31 6.04 3.79 1.25
CA ASP A 31 6.50 2.92 0.18
C ASP A 31 7.11 1.57 0.60
N ARG A 32 8.16 1.58 1.44
CA ARG A 32 8.86 0.35 1.87
C ARG A 32 7.97 -0.63 2.64
N PRO A 33 7.30 -0.25 3.75
CA PRO A 33 6.44 -1.18 4.48
C PRO A 33 5.26 -1.64 3.63
N ALA A 34 4.65 -0.74 2.85
CA ALA A 34 3.56 -1.09 1.95
C ALA A 34 3.99 -2.09 0.86
N SER A 35 5.14 -1.88 0.21
CA SER A 35 5.63 -2.78 -0.84
C SER A 35 5.97 -4.17 -0.30
N ARG A 36 6.41 -4.26 0.97
CA ARG A 36 6.67 -5.55 1.63
C ARG A 36 5.38 -6.32 1.91
N ILE A 37 4.34 -5.63 2.35
CA ILE A 37 3.04 -6.25 2.66
C ILE A 37 2.29 -6.64 1.38
N VAL A 38 2.32 -5.79 0.36
CA VAL A 38 1.66 -6.02 -0.93
C VAL A 38 2.46 -6.99 -1.82
N GLU A 39 3.77 -7.15 -1.54
CA GLU A 39 4.72 -7.94 -2.32
C GLU A 39 4.84 -7.51 -3.79
N GLN A 40 4.58 -6.23 -4.05
CA GLN A 40 4.54 -5.68 -5.40
C GLN A 40 5.00 -4.21 -5.38
N THR A 41 5.57 -3.74 -6.48
CA THR A 41 5.87 -2.31 -6.67
C THR A 41 4.60 -1.55 -7.04
N THR A 42 4.50 -0.28 -6.66
CA THR A 42 3.32 0.55 -6.95
C THR A 42 3.03 0.63 -8.45
N THR A 43 4.07 0.80 -9.26
CA THR A 43 3.95 0.83 -10.72
C THR A 43 3.33 -0.45 -11.27
N LYS A 44 3.78 -1.62 -10.79
CA LYS A 44 3.26 -2.91 -11.24
C LYS A 44 1.83 -3.14 -10.75
N LEU A 45 1.52 -2.75 -9.50
CA LEU A 45 0.16 -2.87 -8.98
C LEU A 45 -0.82 -2.02 -9.81
N ILE A 46 -0.43 -0.79 -10.17
CA ILE A 46 -1.28 0.10 -10.97
C ILE A 46 -1.41 -0.43 -12.40
N SER A 47 -0.32 -0.87 -13.04
CA SER A 47 -0.39 -1.43 -14.40
C SER A 47 -1.32 -2.63 -14.48
N ASP A 48 -1.26 -3.53 -13.49
CA ASP A 48 -2.07 -4.74 -13.44
C ASP A 48 -3.55 -4.44 -13.14
N ASN A 49 -3.85 -3.26 -12.58
CA ASN A 49 -5.17 -2.85 -12.11
C ASN A 49 -5.70 -1.59 -12.82
N LEU A 50 -5.18 -1.25 -14.01
CA LEU A 50 -5.59 -0.08 -14.79
C LEU A 50 -7.11 0.00 -14.99
N GLN A 51 -7.79 -1.15 -15.16
CA GLN A 51 -9.24 -1.21 -15.29
C GLN A 51 -10.00 -1.19 -13.96
N VAL A 52 -9.38 -1.66 -12.86
CA VAL A 52 -9.99 -1.65 -11.52
C VAL A 52 -10.01 -0.23 -10.94
N ALA A 53 -9.03 0.61 -11.29
CA ALA A 53 -9.02 2.03 -10.95
C ALA A 53 -10.25 2.79 -11.50
N LEU A 54 -10.85 2.32 -12.59
CA LEU A 54 -12.08 2.90 -13.18
C LEU A 54 -13.37 2.42 -12.49
N ALA A 55 -13.30 1.28 -11.78
CA ALA A 55 -14.46 0.58 -11.23
C ALA A 55 -14.52 0.65 -9.70
N SER A 56 -14.24 1.82 -9.09
CA SER A 56 -14.47 2.14 -7.65
C SER A 56 -13.93 1.16 -6.59
N GLY A 57 -13.13 0.17 -7.00
CA GLY A 57 -12.74 -0.96 -6.17
C GLY A 57 -11.26 -0.94 -5.86
N TYR A 58 -10.90 -1.53 -4.72
CA TYR A 58 -9.50 -1.80 -4.39
C TYR A 58 -8.96 -2.95 -5.26
N PRO A 59 -7.69 -2.87 -5.72
CA PRO A 59 -6.96 -4.01 -6.28
C PRO A 59 -7.05 -5.24 -5.37
N ALA A 60 -7.11 -6.44 -5.94
CA ALA A 60 -7.25 -7.70 -5.18
C ALA A 60 -6.20 -7.82 -4.06
N LYS A 61 -4.94 -7.53 -4.36
CA LYS A 61 -3.82 -7.54 -3.40
C LYS A 61 -4.02 -6.61 -2.19
N ILE A 62 -4.71 -5.49 -2.35
CA ILE A 62 -5.03 -4.57 -1.25
C ILE A 62 -6.20 -5.10 -0.43
N ARG A 63 -7.20 -5.73 -1.08
CA ARG A 63 -8.31 -6.39 -0.38
C ARG A 63 -7.80 -7.55 0.48
N ASP A 64 -6.80 -8.26 0.00
CA ASP A 64 -6.17 -9.36 0.74
C ASP A 64 -5.47 -8.91 2.02
N MET A 65 -5.30 -7.61 2.26
CA MET A 65 -4.77 -7.07 3.53
C MET A 65 -5.86 -6.95 4.60
N ILE A 66 -7.14 -6.95 4.23
CA ILE A 66 -8.25 -6.78 5.16
C ILE A 66 -8.38 -8.05 6.02
N GLY A 67 -8.49 -7.87 7.35
CA GLY A 67 -8.63 -8.97 8.29
C GLY A 67 -7.35 -9.76 8.55
N LYS A 68 -6.20 -9.28 8.08
CA LYS A 68 -4.90 -9.85 8.41
C LYS A 68 -4.27 -9.16 9.62
N GLU A 69 -3.57 -9.96 10.41
CA GLU A 69 -2.76 -9.48 11.53
C GLU A 69 -1.35 -9.16 11.05
N TYR A 70 -0.82 -8.04 11.53
CA TYR A 70 0.50 -7.55 11.21
C TYR A 70 1.17 -7.01 12.46
N THR A 71 2.48 -7.25 12.59
CA THR A 71 3.30 -6.66 13.64
C THR A 71 4.01 -5.44 13.08
N PHE A 72 3.85 -4.28 13.73
CA PHE A 72 4.48 -3.02 13.34
C PHE A 72 5.36 -2.50 14.47
N ASP A 73 6.61 -2.16 14.14
CA ASP A 73 7.47 -1.38 15.03
C ASP A 73 7.09 0.10 14.88
N VAL A 74 6.41 0.66 15.88
CA VAL A 74 5.93 2.04 15.87
C VAL A 74 6.83 2.91 16.74
N GLU A 75 7.52 3.88 16.14
CA GLU A 75 8.29 4.91 16.85
C GLU A 75 7.50 6.22 16.86
N ILE A 76 7.12 6.70 18.05
CA ILE A 76 6.44 7.98 18.21
C ILE A 76 7.50 9.04 18.53
N LYS A 77 7.78 9.93 17.57
CA LYS A 77 8.61 11.12 17.81
C LYS A 77 7.71 12.30 18.16
N LYS A 78 7.96 12.91 19.32
CA LYS A 78 7.37 14.17 19.74
C LYS A 78 8.06 15.36 19.08
#